data_AF-A0A6M3LPZ6-F1
#
_entry.id   AF-A0A6M3LPZ6-F1
#
_cell.length_a   1.000
_cell.length_b   1.000
_cell.length_c   1.000
_cell.angle_alpha   90.00
_cell.angle_beta   90.00
_cell.angle_gamma   90.00
#
_symmetry.space_group_name_H-M   'P 1'
#
loop_
_entity.id
_entity.type
_entity.pdbx_description
1 polymer ?
#
loop_
_entity_poly.entity_id
_entity_poly.type
_entity_poly.pdbx_seq_one_letter_code
_entity_poly.pdbx_strand_id
1 'polypeptide(L)' 'MSTSSEEVSVRIKWTEMFYMGKRQATEDFAWWKDGTQYVGCGIKTLKRILQEYDEAEKRDIEYIKTGK' A
#
# COMPACT_ATOMS: atom_id res chain seq x y z
N MET A 1 17.32 -20.98 8.04
CA MET A 1 17.36 -20.86 6.58
C MET A 1 17.69 -19.41 6.26
N SER A 2 18.90 -19.07 5.81
CA SER A 2 19.19 -17.73 5.32
C SER A 2 18.53 -17.57 3.95
N THR A 3 17.53 -16.69 3.87
CA THR A 3 16.93 -16.25 2.61
C THR A 3 18.02 -15.54 1.81
N SER A 4 18.14 -15.82 0.51
CA SER A 4 19.18 -15.19 -0.30
C SER A 4 18.88 -13.70 -0.49
N SER A 5 19.91 -12.87 -0.71
CA SER A 5 19.71 -11.44 -0.99
C SER A 5 18.82 -11.19 -2.21
N GLU A 6 18.80 -12.13 -3.16
CA GLU A 6 17.98 -12.07 -4.37
C GLU A 6 16.51 -12.32 -4.03
N GLU A 7 16.21 -13.30 -3.17
CA GLU A 7 14.85 -13.59 -2.71
C GLU A 7 14.25 -12.39 -1.95
N VAL A 8 15.03 -11.73 -1.08
CA VAL A 8 14.61 -10.52 -0.36
C VAL A 8 14.26 -9.40 -1.36
N SER A 9 15.11 -9.17 -2.35
CA SER A 9 14.89 -8.15 -3.38
C SER A 9 13.63 -8.42 -4.20
N VAL A 10 13.41 -9.67 -4.62
CA VAL A 10 12.21 -10.07 -5.35
C VAL A 10 10.96 -9.83 -4.51
N ARG A 11 10.97 -10.22 -3.23
CA ARG A 11 9.83 -10.00 -2.33
C ARG A 11 9.49 -8.53 -2.15
N ILE A 12 10.50 -7.66 -1.99
CA ILE A 12 10.28 -6.21 -1.91
C ILE A 12 9.58 -5.69 -3.17
N LYS A 13 10.07 -6.06 -4.36
CA LYS A 13 9.45 -5.63 -5.63
C LYS A 13 7.99 -6.08 -5.76
N TRP A 14 7.68 -7.33 -5.39
CA TRP A 14 6.30 -7.82 -5.40
C TRP A 14 5.40 -7.04 -4.42
N THR A 15 5.91 -6.72 -3.23
CA THR A 15 5.21 -5.88 -2.26
C THR A 15 4.95 -4.47 -2.80
N GLU A 16 5.94 -3.82 -3.40
CA GLU A 16 5.78 -2.50 -4.02
C GLU A 16 4.73 -2.51 -5.13
N MET A 17 4.76 -3.50 -6.02
CA MET A 17 3.75 -3.64 -7.09
C MET A 17 2.34 -3.86 -6.54
N PHE A 18 2.20 -4.65 -5.46
CA PHE A 18 0.92 -4.88 -4.82
C PHE A 18 0.32 -3.59 -4.24
N TYR A 19 1.11 -2.80 -3.53
CA TYR A 19 0.64 -1.53 -2.97
C TYR A 19 0.39 -0.48 -4.04
N MET A 20 1.20 -0.43 -5.10
CA MET A 20 0.92 0.40 -6.28
C MET A 20 -0.44 0.06 -6.91
N GLY A 21 -0.73 -1.24 -7.11
CA GLY A 21 -2.02 -1.68 -7.64
C GLY A 21 -3.21 -1.29 -6.74
N LYS A 22 -3.02 -1.37 -5.41
CA LYS A 22 -4.03 -0.91 -4.44
C LYS A 22 -4.30 0.59 -4.52
N ARG A 23 -3.24 1.41 -4.64
CA ARG A 23 -3.38 2.88 -4.79
C ARG A 23 -4.18 3.20 -6.03
N GLN A 24 -3.78 2.65 -7.19
CA GLN A 24 -4.46 2.87 -8.47
C GLN A 24 -5.94 2.49 -8.39
N ALA A 25 -6.25 1.27 -7.95
CA ALA A 25 -7.63 0.82 -7.84
C ALA A 25 -8.45 1.72 -6.90
N THR A 26 -7.86 2.18 -5.80
CA THR A 26 -8.56 3.01 -4.82
C THR A 26 -8.82 4.43 -5.33
N GLU A 27 -7.86 4.99 -6.08
CA GLU A 27 -8.00 6.27 -6.76
C GLU A 27 -9.07 6.20 -7.86
N ASP A 28 -9.12 5.11 -8.63
CA ASP A 28 -10.09 4.91 -9.72
C ASP A 28 -11.55 4.87 -9.22
N PHE A 29 -11.78 4.37 -8.00
CA PHE A 29 -13.11 4.32 -7.37
C PHE A 29 -13.41 5.51 -6.43
N ALA A 30 -12.50 6.49 -6.34
CA ALA A 30 -12.71 7.65 -5.49
C ALA A 30 -13.77 8.59 -6.08
N TRP A 31 -14.63 9.11 -5.22
CA TRP A 31 -15.70 10.02 -5.61
C TRP A 31 -15.68 11.29 -4.77
N TRP A 32 -16.15 12.40 -5.35
CA TRP A 32 -16.11 13.72 -4.73
C TRP A 32 -17.37 14.02 -3.93
N LYS A 33 -17.19 14.60 -2.74
CA LYS A 33 -18.24 15.20 -1.92
C LYS A 33 -17.69 16.39 -1.15
N ASP A 34 -18.34 17.54 -1.27
CA ASP A 34 -17.97 18.76 -0.52
C ASP A 34 -16.47 19.12 -0.66
N GLY A 35 -15.92 18.95 -1.87
CA GLY A 35 -14.51 19.22 -2.16
C GLY A 35 -13.52 18.20 -1.60
N THR A 36 -13.99 17.07 -1.07
CA THR A 36 -13.16 15.97 -0.54
C THR A 36 -13.41 14.69 -1.32
N GLN A 37 -12.34 13.94 -1.63
CA GLN A 37 -12.46 12.61 -2.22
C GLN A 37 -12.67 11.55 -1.13
N TYR A 38 -13.68 10.71 -1.34
CA TYR A 38 -14.04 9.57 -0.51
C TYR A 38 -13.92 8.28 -1.28
N VAL A 39 -13.72 7.18 -0.56
CA VAL A 39 -13.65 5.82 -1.11
C VAL A 39 -14.62 4.90 -0.37
N GLY A 40 -15.08 3.83 -1.05
CA GLY A 40 -16.09 2.91 -0.53
C GLY A 40 -17.42 3.64 -0.21
N CYS A 41 -18.14 3.18 0.82
CA CYS A 41 -19.39 3.80 1.29
C CYS A 41 -19.20 5.12 2.07
N GLY A 42 -18.16 5.90 1.75
CA GLY A 42 -17.88 7.19 2.40
C GLY A 42 -17.25 7.11 3.79
N ILE A 43 -16.78 5.93 4.21
CA ILE A 43 -16.21 5.70 5.55
C ILE A 43 -14.82 6.36 5.71
N LYS A 44 -14.04 6.40 4.63
CA LYS A 44 -12.68 6.96 4.62
C LYS A 44 -12.50 7.92 3.46
N THR A 45 -11.69 8.95 3.68
CA THR A 45 -11.22 9.82 2.60
C THR A 45 -10.14 9.11 1.81
N LEU A 46 -10.01 9.45 0.52
CA LEU A 46 -8.92 8.96 -0.34
C LEU A 46 -7.55 9.29 0.29
N LYS A 47 -7.39 10.51 0.79
CA LYS A 47 -6.15 10.93 1.48
C LYS A 47 -5.78 9.99 2.64
N ARG A 48 -6.76 9.63 3.48
CA ARG A 48 -6.51 8.77 4.64
C ARG A 48 -6.13 7.36 4.22
N ILE A 49 -6.84 6.77 3.25
CA ILE A 49 -6.56 5.39 2.85
C ILE A 49 -5.19 5.26 2.15
N LEU A 50 -4.79 6.24 1.34
CA LEU A 50 -3.47 6.25 0.70
C LEU A 50 -2.36 6.33 1.75
N GLN A 51 -2.53 7.16 2.79
CA GLN A 51 -1.60 7.21 3.91
C GLN A 51 -1.51 5.85 4.65
N GLU A 52 -2.64 5.18 4.88
CA GLU A 52 -2.65 3.84 5.49
C GLU A 52 -1.90 2.81 4.63
N TYR A 53 -1.97 2.91 3.30
CA TYR A 53 -1.21 2.06 2.39
C TYR A 53 0.29 2.34 2.45
N ASP A 54 0.70 3.60 2.46
CA ASP A 54 2.12 3.97 2.58
C ASP A 54 2.73 3.50 3.90
N GLU A 55 1.98 3.60 4.99
CA GLU A 55 2.41 3.10 6.30
C GLU A 55 2.49 1.56 6.32
N ALA A 56 1.52 0.88 5.70
CA ALA A 56 1.52 -0.58 5.62
C ALA A 56 2.64 -1.11 4.72
N GLU A 57 2.88 -0.49 3.57
CA GLU A 57 3.99 -0.83 2.66
C GLU A 57 5.34 -0.73 3.37
N LYS A 58 5.57 0.36 4.13
CA LYS A 58 6.80 0.52 4.91
C LYS A 58 6.99 -0.61 5.92
N ARG A 59 5.94 -0.95 6.67
CA ARG A 59 6.00 -2.06 7.65
C ARG A 59 6.27 -3.40 6.99
N ASP A 60 5.62 -3.70 5.88
CA ASP A 60 5.80 -4.97 5.19
C ASP A 60 7.21 -5.10 4.60
N ILE A 61 7.74 -4.01 4.02
CA ILE A 61 9.12 -3.96 3.52
C ILE A 61 10.12 -4.11 4.66
N GLU A 62 9.89 -3.45 5.79
CA GLU A 62 10.75 -3.59 6.99
C GLU A 62 10.74 -5.02 7.52
N TYR A 63 9.56 -5.65 7.58
CA TYR A 63 9.41 -7.05 7.96
C TYR A 63 10.15 -7.98 6.98
N ILE A 64 10.08 -7.73 5.67
CA ILE A 64 10.83 -8.51 4.67
C ILE A 64 12.35 -8.35 4.88
N LYS A 65 12.82 -7.16 5.22
CA LYS A 65 14.25 -6.85 5.40
C LYS A 65 14.82 -7.41 6.71
N THR A 66 14.04 -7.34 7.79
CA THR A 66 14.54 -7.57 9.15
C THR A 66 13.97 -8.82 9.81
N GLY A 67 12.88 -9.37 9.27
CA GLY A 67 12.15 -10.50 9.86
C GLY A 67 11.46 -10.18 11.19
N LYS A 68 11.34 -8.91 11.55
CA LYS A 68 10.71 -8.39 12.76
C LYS A 68 9.71 -7.32 12.40
#